data_AF-A0A5K1DGL8-F1
#
_entry.id   AF-A0A5K1DGL8-F1
#
_cell.length_a   1.000
_cell.length_b   1.000
_cell.length_c   1.000
_cell.angle_alpha   90.00
_cell.angle_beta   90.00
_cell.angle_gamma   90.00
#
_symmetry.space_group_name_H-M   'P 1'
#
loop_
_entity.id
_entity.type
_entity.pdbx_description
1 polymer ?
#
loop_
_entity_poly.entity_id
_entity_poly.type
_entity_poly.pdbx_seq_one_letter_code
_entity_poly.pdbx_strand_id
1 'polypeptide(L)'
;FQDPLMACCGYGGPPYNFNDKVRCGQTGIINGSVVRGEACKEALSYVSWDGIHYTEASNAIIASKILSTNYSEPQTSFDFFCQI
;
A
#
# COMPACT_ATOMS: atom_id res chain seq x y z
N PHE A 1 7.13 1.87 9.93
CA PHE A 1 7.40 1.09 8.71
C PHE A 1 8.91 0.93 8.56
N GLN A 2 9.40 -0.24 8.15
CA GLN A 2 10.84 -0.55 8.10
C GLN A 2 11.46 -0.17 6.74
N ASP A 3 10.84 -0.59 5.63
CA ASP A 3 11.26 -0.29 4.26
C ASP A 3 10.17 0.52 3.55
N PRO A 4 10.14 1.86 3.67
CA PRO A 4 9.00 2.67 3.21
C PRO A 4 8.79 2.68 1.69
N LEU A 5 9.84 2.36 0.92
CA LEU A 5 9.77 2.32 -0.55
C LEU A 5 9.44 0.92 -1.09
N MET A 6 9.60 -0.14 -0.30
CA MET A 6 9.27 -1.49 -0.76
C MET A 6 7.78 -1.75 -0.66
N ALA A 7 7.24 -2.42 -1.68
CA ALA A 7 5.93 -3.05 -1.63
C ALA A 7 6.03 -4.41 -0.92
N CYS A 8 5.04 -4.71 -0.06
CA CYS A 8 4.98 -6.01 0.60
C CYS A 8 4.74 -7.15 -0.40
N CYS A 9 3.91 -6.95 -1.41
CA CYS A 9 3.51 -7.95 -2.38
C CYS A 9 3.93 -7.56 -3.80
N GLY A 10 4.79 -8.37 -4.41
CA GLY A 10 5.27 -8.08 -5.75
C GLY A 10 6.49 -8.89 -6.13
N TYR A 11 7.17 -8.43 -7.17
CA TYR A 11 8.35 -9.08 -7.71
C TYR A 11 9.37 -8.03 -8.13
N GLY A 12 10.65 -8.38 -8.11
CA GLY A 12 11.76 -7.51 -8.49
C GLY A 12 12.69 -7.15 -7.33
N GLY A 13 12.23 -7.30 -6.08
CA GLY A 13 13.05 -7.00 -4.90
C GLY A 13 13.33 -5.51 -4.70
N PRO A 14 14.27 -5.15 -3.81
CA PRO A 14 14.58 -3.77 -3.48
C PRO A 14 14.96 -2.91 -4.69
N PRO A 15 14.70 -1.58 -4.66
CA PRO A 15 14.15 -0.84 -3.53
C PRO A 15 12.62 -0.73 -3.50
N TYR A 16 11.93 -1.23 -4.55
CA TYR A 16 10.47 -1.02 -4.69
C TYR A 16 9.65 -2.30 -4.61
N ASN A 17 10.22 -3.45 -4.94
CA ASN A 17 9.53 -4.73 -5.07
C ASN A 17 8.26 -4.67 -5.95
N PHE A 18 8.31 -3.85 -7.00
CA PHE A 18 7.22 -3.67 -7.96
C PHE A 18 7.70 -3.99 -9.38
N ASN A 19 6.93 -4.81 -10.08
CA ASN A 19 7.14 -5.14 -11.49
C ASN A 19 5.77 -5.23 -12.17
N ASP A 20 5.54 -4.39 -13.17
CA ASP A 20 4.27 -4.28 -13.89
C ASP A 20 3.93 -5.55 -14.70
N LYS A 21 4.93 -6.35 -15.08
CA LYS A 21 4.77 -7.64 -15.77
C LYS A 21 4.40 -8.78 -14.83
N VAL A 22 4.62 -8.62 -13.52
CA VAL A 22 4.37 -9.63 -12.48
C VAL A 22 3.86 -8.94 -11.22
N ARG A 23 2.60 -8.50 -11.27
CA ARG A 23 1.96 -7.82 -10.13
C ARG A 23 1.69 -8.82 -8.99
N CYS A 24 1.33 -8.29 -7.82
CA CYS A 24 0.94 -9.09 -6.66
C CYS A 24 -0.06 -10.20 -7.05
N GLY A 25 0.25 -11.44 -6.66
CA GLY A 25 -0.55 -12.64 -6.93
C GLY A 25 -0.46 -13.17 -8.36
N GLN A 26 0.04 -12.39 -9.32
CA GLN A 26 0.16 -12.78 -10.73
C GLN A 26 1.44 -13.58 -10.97
N THR A 27 1.35 -14.52 -11.91
CA THR A 27 2.47 -15.30 -12.42
C THR A 27 2.90 -14.73 -13.77
N GLY A 28 4.21 -14.64 -14.02
CA GLY A 28 4.77 -14.24 -15.30
C GLY A 28 6.08 -14.97 -15.61
N ILE A 29 6.59 -14.77 -16.82
CA ILE A 29 7.88 -15.35 -17.26
C ILE A 29 8.92 -14.23 -17.31
N ILE A 30 9.94 -14.33 -16.47
CA ILE A 30 11.09 -13.41 -16.45
C ILE A 30 12.34 -14.24 -16.72
N ASN A 31 13.09 -13.86 -17.76
CA ASN A 31 14.32 -14.57 -18.18
C ASN A 31 14.10 -16.09 -18.36
N GLY A 32 12.96 -16.48 -18.93
CA GLY A 32 12.61 -17.88 -19.17
C GLY A 32 12.14 -18.66 -17.94
N SER A 33 12.14 -18.06 -16.75
CA SER A 33 11.66 -18.68 -15.51
C SER A 33 10.26 -18.18 -15.15
N VAL A 34 9.40 -19.10 -14.72
CA VAL A 34 8.07 -18.77 -14.16
C VAL A 34 8.27 -18.21 -12.75
N VAL A 35 7.81 -16.98 -12.54
CA VAL A 35 7.91 -16.26 -11.27
C VAL A 35 6.54 -15.73 -10.88
N ARG A 36 6.36 -15.43 -9.59
CA ARG A 36 5.10 -14.91 -9.06
C ARG A 36 5.36 -13.70 -8.18
N GLY A 37 4.45 -12.73 -8.22
CA GLY A 37 4.42 -11.64 -7.27
C GLY A 37 3.92 -12.16 -5.94
N GLU A 38 4.82 -12.31 -4.97
CA GLU A 38 4.53 -12.94 -3.69
C GLU A 38 4.37 -11.89 -2.58
N ALA A 39 3.50 -12.18 -1.63
CA ALA A 39 3.29 -11.33 -0.46
C ALA A 39 4.36 -11.54 0.60
N CYS A 40 4.76 -10.47 1.27
CA CYS A 40 5.64 -10.53 2.43
C CYS A 40 4.94 -11.18 3.64
N LYS A 41 5.74 -11.65 4.62
CA LYS A 41 5.21 -12.28 5.84
C LYS A 41 4.55 -11.30 6.80
N GLU A 42 5.04 -10.07 6.87
CA GLU A 42 4.62 -9.06 7.85
C GLU A 42 4.06 -7.82 7.15
N ALA A 43 2.84 -7.89 6.62
CA ALA A 43 2.23 -6.78 5.88
C ALA A 43 2.09 -5.48 6.69
N LEU A 44 2.00 -5.55 8.02
CA LEU A 44 1.84 -4.37 8.89
C LEU A 44 3.10 -3.50 8.98
N SER A 45 4.28 -3.99 8.57
CA SER A 45 5.53 -3.24 8.63
C SER A 45 5.85 -2.44 7.35
N TYR A 46 4.97 -2.51 6.34
CA TYR A 46 5.11 -1.87 5.02
C TYR A 46 4.10 -0.75 4.80
N VAL A 47 4.50 0.30 4.07
CA VAL A 47 3.60 1.38 3.63
C VAL A 47 2.77 0.92 2.43
N SER A 48 3.43 0.37 1.42
CA SER A 48 2.79 -0.08 0.18
C SER A 48 2.48 -1.57 0.23
N TRP A 49 1.26 -1.93 -0.17
CA TRP A 49 0.85 -3.31 -0.36
C TRP A 49 1.46 -3.89 -1.63
N ASP A 50 1.23 -3.28 -2.79
CA ASP A 50 1.56 -3.86 -4.10
C ASP A 50 2.26 -2.89 -5.07
N GLY A 51 2.77 -1.77 -4.57
CA GLY A 51 3.33 -0.67 -5.36
C GLY A 51 2.30 0.33 -5.87
N ILE A 52 1.00 0.09 -5.65
CA ILE A 52 -0.12 0.96 -6.08
C ILE A 52 -1.01 1.32 -4.90
N HIS A 53 -1.36 0.34 -4.06
CA HIS A 53 -2.23 0.48 -2.91
C HIS A 53 -1.44 0.54 -1.60
N TYR A 54 -1.98 1.22 -0.61
CA TYR A 54 -1.48 1.19 0.76
C TYR A 54 -1.84 -0.11 1.47
N THR A 55 -1.01 -0.51 2.44
CA THR A 55 -1.39 -1.56 3.39
C THR A 55 -2.52 -1.10 4.30
N GLU A 56 -3.22 -2.05 4.94
CA GLU A 56 -4.23 -1.75 5.95
C GLU A 56 -3.68 -0.88 7.09
N ALA A 57 -2.45 -1.17 7.55
CA ALA A 57 -1.79 -0.38 8.58
C ALA A 57 -1.59 1.09 8.15
N SER A 58 -1.19 1.32 6.89
CA SER A 58 -1.03 2.67 6.36
C SER A 58 -2.38 3.37 6.18
N ASN A 59 -3.39 2.66 5.68
CA ASN A 59 -4.76 3.20 5.56
C ASN A 59 -5.37 3.57 6.91
N ALA A 60 -5.16 2.76 7.96
CA ALA A 60 -5.65 3.08 9.31
C ALA A 60 -5.03 4.39 9.84
N ILE A 61 -3.74 4.63 9.58
CA ILE A 61 -3.08 5.90 9.92
C ILE A 61 -3.71 7.05 9.13
N ILE A 62 -3.84 6.92 7.81
CA ILE A 62 -4.43 7.95 6.95
C ILE A 62 -5.86 8.28 7.41
N ALA A 63 -6.70 7.27 7.62
CA ALA A 63 -8.07 7.43 8.12
C ALA A 63 -8.10 8.17 9.46
N SER A 64 -7.22 7.82 10.40
CA SER A 64 -7.12 8.52 11.69
C SER A 64 -6.78 10.01 11.54
N LYS A 65 -5.94 10.37 10.55
CA LYS A 65 -5.59 11.77 10.28
C LYS A 65 -6.74 12.54 9.66
N ILE A 66 -7.48 11.92 8.74
CA ILE A 66 -8.70 12.49 8.15
C ILE A 66 -9.74 12.75 9.26
N LEU A 67 -10.03 11.75 10.08
CA LEU A 67 -11.00 11.86 11.17
C LEU A 67 -10.59 12.87 12.24
N SER A 68 -9.29 13.16 12.37
CA SER A 68 -8.79 14.16 13.31
C SER A 68 -8.99 15.61 12.87
N THR A 69 -9.41 15.86 11.62
CA THR A 69 -9.57 17.19 10.97
C THR A 69 -8.33 18.09 10.91
N ASN A 70 -7.24 17.73 11.59
CA ASN A 70 -6.01 18.53 11.68
C ASN A 70 -5.38 18.89 10.31
N TYR A 71 -5.65 18.09 9.28
CA TYR A 71 -5.12 18.25 7.91
C TYR A 71 -6.20 18.62 6.89
N SER A 72 -7.39 19.02 7.35
CA SER A 72 -8.50 19.43 6.51
C SER A 72 -8.58 20.95 6.43
N GLU A 73 -8.91 21.49 5.26
CA GLU A 73 -9.22 22.91 5.09
C GLU A 73 -10.56 23.06 4.35
N PRO A 74 -11.61 23.58 5.03
CA PRO A 74 -11.68 23.94 6.45
C PRO A 74 -11.58 22.72 7.40
N GLN A 75 -11.23 22.96 8.67
CA GLN A 75 -11.15 21.91 9.71
C GLN A 75 -12.54 21.48 10.21
N THR A 76 -13.40 21.01 9.31
CA THR A 76 -14.74 20.53 9.64
C THR A 76 -14.72 19.04 9.96
N SER A 77 -15.50 18.61 10.96
CA SER A 77 -15.70 17.16 11.22
C SER A 77 -16.39 16.49 10.04
N PHE A 78 -16.15 15.19 9.86
CA PHE A 78 -16.71 14.45 8.73
C PHE A 78 -18.26 14.46 8.73
N ASP A 79 -18.88 14.47 9.93
CA ASP A 79 -20.34 14.52 10.11
C ASP A 79 -20.98 15.80 9.57
N PHE A 80 -20.20 16.87 9.32
CA PHE A 80 -20.68 18.05 8.62
C PHE A 80 -21.33 17.70 7.27
N PHE A 81 -20.79 16.70 6.56
CA PHE A 81 -21.30 16.26 5.25
C PHE A 81 -22.50 15.31 5.35
N CYS A 82 -22.84 14.83 6.55
CA CYS A 82 -23.93 13.89 6.79
C CYS A 82 -25.25 14.59 7.17
N GLN A 83 -25.24 15.93 7.26
CA GLN A 83 -26.44 16.72 7.56
C GLN A 83 -27.24 16.92 6.27
N ILE A 84 -28.25 16.05 6.06
CA ILE A 84 -29.30 16.22 5.04
C ILE A 84 -30.44 17.03 5.65
#